data_AF-A0AAV4JV83-F1
#
_entry.id   AF-A0AAV4JV83-F1
#
_cell.length_a   1.000
_cell.length_b   1.000
_cell.length_c   1.000
_cell.angle_alpha   90.00
_cell.angle_beta   90.00
_cell.angle_gamma   90.00
#
_symmetry.space_group_name_H-M   'P 1'
#
loop_
_entity.id
_entity.type
_entity.pdbx_description
1 polymer ?
#
loop_
_entity_poly.entity_id
_entity_poly.type
_entity_poly.pdbx_seq_one_letter_code
_entity_poly.pdbx_strand_id
1 'polypeptide(L)'
;MDRITQAANPDPECLNELLFADDQALFSPEKDTLQEHINQLNRQCEAHGMGINIKKTEAITISRNETTTAFNIEGNALLNATEFKYLGSIFTKDGLIDREIEVRCQKANSIS
;
A
#
# COMPACT_ATOMS: atom_id res chain seq x y z
N MET A 1 11.99 -4.98 11.36
CA MET A 1 11.93 -5.58 10.02
C MET A 1 12.23 -7.06 10.16
N ASP A 2 11.38 -7.92 9.59
CA ASP A 2 11.70 -9.34 9.48
C ASP A 2 12.70 -9.56 8.32
N ARG A 3 13.18 -10.80 8.14
CA ARG A 3 14.17 -11.12 7.10
C ARG A 3 13.62 -11.02 5.68
N ILE A 4 12.30 -11.20 5.51
CA ILE A 4 11.61 -11.18 4.22
C ILE A 4 11.58 -9.74 3.73
N THR A 5 11.18 -8.82 4.62
CA THR A 5 11.04 -7.42 4.26
C THR A 5 12.39 -6.74 4.05
N GLN A 6 13.37 -7.03 4.91
CA GLN A 6 14.72 -6.48 4.74
C GLN A 6 15.37 -6.87 3.41
N ALA A 7 15.08 -8.08 2.91
CA ALA A 7 15.59 -8.56 1.63
C ALA A 7 14.81 -8.01 0.41
N ALA A 8 13.60 -7.48 0.62
CA ALA A 8 12.76 -6.91 -0.42
C ALA A 8 12.92 -5.39 -0.55
N ASN A 9 13.54 -4.73 0.44
CA ASN A 9 13.70 -3.28 0.45
C ASN A 9 14.73 -2.82 -0.62
N PRO A 10 14.31 -2.04 -1.65
CA PRO A 10 15.19 -1.57 -2.71
C PRO A 10 16.13 -0.43 -2.29
N ASP A 11 15.84 0.29 -1.20
CA ASP A 11 16.66 1.37 -0.67
C ASP A 11 16.57 1.43 0.88
N PRO A 12 17.57 0.90 1.60
CA PRO A 12 17.54 0.81 3.06
C PRO A 12 17.65 2.18 3.77
N GLU A 13 18.01 3.25 3.06
CA GLU A 13 18.09 4.60 3.63
C GLU A 13 16.77 5.38 3.51
N CYS A 14 15.86 4.91 2.64
CA CYS A 14 14.55 5.51 2.43
C CYS A 14 13.43 4.73 3.13
N LEU A 15 12.47 5.46 3.70
CA LEU A 15 11.22 4.86 4.15
C LEU A 15 10.33 4.57 2.93
N ASN A 16 10.06 3.29 2.68
CA ASN A 16 9.27 2.82 1.53
C ASN A 16 8.25 1.72 1.90
N GLU A 17 8.09 1.46 3.20
CA GLU A 17 7.19 0.42 3.70
C GLU A 17 6.71 0.67 5.13
N LEU A 18 5.49 0.22 5.41
CA LEU A 18 4.90 0.11 6.74
C LEU A 18 4.49 -1.34 6.97
N LEU A 19 4.80 -1.86 8.16
CA LEU A 19 4.46 -3.22 8.56
C LEU A 19 3.82 -3.20 9.94
N PHE A 20 2.67 -3.86 10.04
CA PHE A 20 2.03 -4.11 11.32
C PHE A 20 1.25 -5.42 11.27
N ALA A 21 1.66 -6.39 12.10
CA ALA A 21 1.11 -7.75 12.08
C ALA A 21 1.14 -8.34 10.65
N ASP A 22 -0.02 -8.70 10.10
CA ASP A 22 -0.21 -9.21 8.75
C ASP A 22 -0.50 -8.13 7.70
N ASP A 23 -0.66 -6.86 8.10
CA ASP A 23 -0.90 -5.73 7.21
C ASP A 23 0.41 -5.04 6.80
N GLN A 24 0.69 -5.05 5.49
CA GLN A 24 1.84 -4.39 4.88
C GLN A 24 1.38 -3.34 3.86
N ALA A 25 2.01 -2.16 3.90
CA ALA A 25 1.84 -1.12 2.89
C ALA A 25 3.21 -0.75 2.29
N LEU A 26 3.31 -0.75 0.97
CA LEU A 26 4.49 -0.33 0.22
C LEU A 26 4.23 1.01 -0.48
N PHE A 27 5.25 1.86 -0.58
CA PHE A 27 5.12 3.15 -1.25
C PHE A 27 6.46 3.63 -1.82
N SER A 28 6.37 4.40 -2.90
CA SER A 28 7.51 5.06 -3.54
C SER A 28 6.99 6.22 -4.39
N PRO A 29 7.76 7.30 -4.56
CA PRO A 29 7.43 8.38 -5.49
C PRO A 29 7.48 7.92 -6.96
N GLU A 30 8.24 6.86 -7.25
CA GLU A 30 8.43 6.32 -8.59
C GLU A 30 7.69 4.99 -8.76
N LYS A 31 6.90 4.90 -9.84
CA LYS A 31 6.14 3.69 -10.20
C LYS A 31 7.03 2.47 -10.31
N ASP A 32 8.11 2.57 -11.09
CA ASP A 32 8.89 1.40 -11.46
C ASP A 32 9.62 0.83 -10.24
N THR A 33 10.11 1.69 -9.36
CA THR A 33 10.64 1.34 -8.04
C THR A 33 9.60 0.65 -7.16
N LEU A 34 8.35 1.13 -7.12
CA LEU A 34 7.29 0.47 -6.36
C LEU A 34 6.94 -0.91 -6.94
N GLN A 35 6.87 -1.03 -8.28
CA GLN A 35 6.58 -2.30 -8.95
C GLN A 35 7.72 -3.31 -8.72
N GLU A 36 8.98 -2.86 -8.71
CA GLU A 36 10.11 -3.70 -8.34
C GLU A 36 10.03 -4.15 -6.88
N HIS A 37 9.72 -3.25 -5.94
CA HIS A 37 9.54 -3.59 -4.53
C HIS A 37 8.42 -4.64 -4.35
N ILE A 38 7.28 -4.47 -5.02
CA ILE A 38 6.18 -5.45 -5.04
C ILE A 38 6.66 -6.82 -5.54
N ASN A 39 7.43 -6.85 -6.64
CA ASN A 39 7.96 -8.08 -7.21
C ASN A 39 8.95 -8.78 -6.28
N GLN A 40 9.83 -8.02 -5.62
CA GLN A 40 10.78 -8.55 -4.66
C GLN A 40 10.07 -9.11 -3.43
N LEU A 41 9.08 -8.39 -2.89
CA LEU A 41 8.25 -8.86 -1.79
C LEU A 41 7.57 -10.19 -2.14
N ASN A 42 6.95 -10.29 -3.32
CA ASN A 42 6.28 -11.51 -3.75
C ASN A 42 7.25 -12.72 -3.79
N ARG A 43 8.44 -12.54 -4.38
CA ARG A 43 9.47 -13.59 -4.42
C ARG A 43 9.92 -14.01 -3.02
N GLN A 44 10.09 -13.05 -2.10
CA GLN A 44 10.51 -13.36 -0.74
C GLN A 44 9.41 -14.07 0.04
N CYS A 45 8.15 -13.69 -0.13
CA CYS A 45 7.00 -14.39 0.43
C CYS A 45 6.95 -15.85 -0.04
N GLU A 46 7.07 -16.08 -1.35
CA GLU A 46 7.09 -17.42 -1.95
C GLU A 46 8.25 -18.28 -1.42
N ALA A 47 9.45 -17.70 -1.32
CA ALA A 47 10.63 -18.39 -0.81
C ALA A 47 10.45 -18.86 0.66
N HIS A 48 9.56 -18.22 1.41
CA HIS A 48 9.22 -18.57 2.78
C HIS A 48 7.89 -19.35 2.89
N GLY A 49 7.31 -19.79 1.77
CA GLY A 49 6.06 -20.56 1.74
C GLY A 49 4.79 -19.75 2.02
N MET A 50 4.85 -18.42 1.86
CA MET A 50 3.71 -17.51 1.99
C MET A 50 3.20 -17.08 0.62
N GLY A 51 1.95 -16.61 0.56
CA GLY A 51 1.34 -16.07 -0.66
C GLY A 51 0.63 -14.75 -0.40
N ILE A 52 0.79 -13.79 -1.33
CA ILE A 52 0.08 -12.51 -1.28
C ILE A 52 -1.35 -12.72 -1.79
N ASN A 53 -2.34 -12.24 -1.03
CA ASN A 53 -3.73 -12.31 -1.45
C ASN A 53 -4.07 -11.17 -2.42
N ILE A 54 -3.84 -11.38 -3.71
CA ILE A 54 -4.07 -10.41 -4.79
C ILE A 54 -5.47 -9.80 -4.75
N LYS A 55 -6.50 -10.56 -4.37
CA LYS A 55 -7.89 -10.06 -4.30
C LYS A 55 -8.12 -9.07 -3.15
N LYS A 56 -7.31 -9.13 -2.09
CA LYS A 56 -7.34 -8.20 -0.96
C LYS A 56 -6.31 -7.08 -1.09
N THR A 57 -5.34 -7.21 -1.99
CA THR A 57 -4.30 -6.20 -2.21
C THR A 57 -4.82 -5.11 -3.13
N GLU A 58 -4.75 -3.87 -2.66
CA GLU A 58 -5.16 -2.67 -3.39
C GLU A 58 -3.96 -1.76 -3.62
N ALA A 59 -4.02 -0.96 -4.68
CA ALA A 59 -3.03 0.06 -4.99
C ALA A 59 -3.72 1.42 -5.17
N ILE A 60 -3.04 2.50 -4.79
CA ILE A 60 -3.52 3.86 -4.99
C ILE A 60 -2.38 4.70 -5.59
N THR A 61 -2.71 5.63 -6.49
CA THR A 61 -1.80 6.67 -6.96
C THR A 61 -2.29 7.99 -6.38
N ILE A 62 -1.47 8.62 -5.55
CA ILE A 62 -1.78 9.92 -4.95
C ILE A 62 -1.20 11.01 -5.86
N SER A 63 -2.05 11.83 -6.47
CA SER A 63 -1.64 12.87 -7.42
C SER A 63 -2.65 14.01 -7.44
N ARG A 64 -2.15 15.23 -7.65
CA ARG A 64 -3.01 16.41 -7.92
C ARG A 64 -3.72 16.33 -9.27
N ASN A 65 -3.18 15.53 -10.19
CA ASN A 65 -3.77 15.29 -11.51
C ASN A 65 -4.50 13.96 -11.50
N GLU A 66 -5.56 13.84 -12.29
CA GLU A 66 -6.24 12.56 -12.53
C GLU A 66 -5.28 11.58 -13.21
N THR A 67 -4.64 10.75 -12.40
CA THR A 67 -3.67 9.75 -12.85
C THR A 67 -3.93 8.45 -12.10
N THR A 68 -3.86 7.35 -12.82
CA THR A 68 -3.98 6.01 -12.27
C THR A 68 -2.84 5.17 -12.79
N THR A 69 -2.16 4.48 -11.89
CA THR A 69 -1.03 3.61 -12.22
C THR A 69 -1.40 2.16 -12.03
N ALA A 70 -1.22 1.34 -13.06
CA ALA A 70 -1.42 -0.10 -12.94
C ALA A 70 -0.19 -0.76 -12.30
N PHE A 71 -0.44 -1.56 -11.27
CA PHE A 71 0.53 -2.46 -10.63
C PHE A 71 0.05 -3.89 -10.78
N ASN A 72 0.99 -4.84 -10.83
CA ASN A 72 0.67 -6.25 -11.03
C ASN A 72 1.49 -7.13 -10.08
N ILE A 73 0.92 -8.26 -9.69
CA ILE A 73 1.61 -9.37 -9.02
C ILE A 73 1.41 -10.61 -9.90
N GLU A 74 2.50 -11.20 -10.37
CA GLU A 74 2.49 -12.36 -11.28
C GLU A 74 1.60 -12.15 -12.53
N GLY A 75 1.56 -10.92 -13.06
CA GLY A 75 0.74 -10.56 -14.22
C GLY A 75 -0.75 -10.30 -13.91
N ASN A 76 -1.19 -10.45 -12.66
CA ASN A 76 -2.52 -10.07 -12.22
C ASN A 76 -2.53 -8.62 -11.75
N ALA A 77 -3.40 -7.79 -12.35
CA ALA A 77 -3.52 -6.39 -11.98
C ALA A 77 -4.13 -6.23 -10.58
N LEU A 78 -3.55 -5.33 -9.79
CA LEU A 78 -4.08 -4.92 -8.49
C LEU A 78 -5.28 -3.99 -8.65
N LEU A 79 -6.19 -4.02 -7.69
CA LEU A 79 -7.32 -3.09 -7.65
C LEU A 79 -6.82 -1.67 -7.45
N ASN A 80 -7.20 -0.75 -8.35
CA ASN A 80 -6.94 0.67 -8.17
C ASN A 80 -8.01 1.31 -7.29
N ALA A 81 -7.64 1.64 -6.06
CA ALA A 81 -8.52 2.25 -5.08
C ALA A 81 -8.55 3.79 -5.20
N THR A 82 -9.67 4.39 -4.80
CA THR A 82 -9.81 5.85 -4.65
C THR A 82 -9.55 6.31 -3.21
N GLU A 83 -9.79 5.42 -2.25
CA GLU A 83 -9.44 5.56 -0.84
C GLU A 83 -8.61 4.34 -0.44
N PHE A 84 -7.43 4.55 0.14
CA PHE A 84 -6.59 3.49 0.68
C PHE A 84 -6.59 3.57 2.21
N LYS A 85 -6.86 2.45 2.88
CA LYS A 85 -6.99 2.40 4.34
C LYS A 85 -5.84 1.63 4.96
N TYR A 86 -5.18 2.23 5.93
CA TYR A 86 -4.12 1.56 6.68
C TYR A 86 -4.18 1.93 8.16
N LEU A 87 -4.35 0.93 9.02
CA LEU A 87 -4.43 1.06 10.49
C LEU A 87 -5.37 2.19 10.98
N GLY A 88 -6.50 2.36 10.30
CA GLY A 88 -7.51 3.38 10.64
C GLY A 88 -7.29 4.76 10.01
N SER A 89 -6.16 4.98 9.35
CA SER A 89 -5.91 6.17 8.52
C SER A 89 -6.47 5.96 7.10
N ILE A 90 -6.87 7.06 6.46
CA ILE A 90 -7.45 7.06 5.10
C ILE A 90 -6.60 7.97 4.23
N PHE A 91 -6.12 7.44 3.11
CA PHE A 91 -5.42 8.19 2.07
C PHE A 91 -6.33 8.27 0.84
N THR A 92 -6.53 9.47 0.31
CA THR A 92 -7.33 9.69 -0.89
C THR A 92 -6.44 9.91 -2.11
N LYS A 93 -7.00 9.64 -3.29
CA LYS A 93 -6.30 9.79 -4.58
C LYS A 93 -5.80 11.22 -4.83
N ASP A 94 -6.55 12.23 -4.38
CA ASP A 94 -6.20 13.64 -4.49
C ASP A 94 -5.18 14.12 -3.43
N GLY A 95 -4.88 13.28 -2.43
CA GLY A 95 -3.97 13.58 -1.33
C GLY A 95 -4.53 14.57 -0.30
N LEU A 96 -5.84 14.82 -0.31
CA LEU A 96 -6.50 15.72 0.63
C LEU A 96 -6.89 15.00 1.94
N ILE A 97 -6.87 15.73 3.05
CA ILE A 97 -7.15 15.18 4.38
C ILE A 97 -8.63 15.29 4.78
N ASP A 98 -9.43 16.05 4.03
CA ASP A 98 -10.83 16.35 4.34
C ASP A 98 -11.65 15.09 4.62
N ARG A 99 -11.46 14.04 3.80
CA ARG A 99 -12.17 12.78 3.94
C ARG A 99 -11.77 12.03 5.21
N GLU A 100 -10.50 12.03 5.57
CA GLU A 100 -10.04 11.40 6.81
C GLU A 100 -10.66 12.09 8.03
N ILE A 101 -10.68 13.43 8.04
CA ILE A 101 -11.28 14.24 9.12
C ILE A 101 -12.77 13.94 9.23
N GLU A 102 -13.50 13.96 8.11
CA GLU A 102 -14.92 13.67 8.06
C GLU A 102 -15.24 12.31 8.70
N VAL A 103 -14.50 11.27 8.30
CA VAL A 103 -14.71 9.90 8.83
C VAL A 103 -14.36 9.83 10.32
N ARG A 104 -13.33 10.52 10.79
CA ARG A 104 -12.99 10.58 12.23
C ARG A 104 -14.10 11.25 13.04
N CYS A 105 -14.65 12.37 12.57
CA CYS A 105 -15.79 13.05 13.19
C CYS A 105 -17.04 12.16 13.23
N GLN A 106 -17.36 11.49 12.13
CA GLN A 106 -18.50 10.56 12.06
C GLN A 106 -18.34 9.41 13.06
N LYS A 107 -17.16 8.80 13.15
CA LYS A 107 -16.89 7.74 14.14
C LYS A 107 -17.06 8.24 15.58
N ALA A 108 -16.56 9.43 15.90
CA ALA A 108 -16.71 10.01 17.24
C ALA A 108 -18.18 10.27 17.60
N ASN A 109 -18.96 10.81 16.67
CA ASN A 109 -20.39 11.09 16.87
C ASN A 109 -21.23 9.82 16.95
N SER A 110 -20.83 8.72 16.29
CA SER A 110 -21.56 7.45 16.30
C SER A 110 -21.42 6.67 17.62
N ILE A 111 -20.52 7.11 18.51
CA ILE A 111 -20.24 6.48 19.81
C ILE A 111 -20.93 7.29 20.94
N SER A 112 -21.57 8.43 20.61
CA SER A 112 -22.38 9.23 21.54
C SER A 112 -23.85 8.87 21.47
#